data_AF-A0A1G7MLD4-F1
#
_entry.id   AF-A0A1G7MLD4-F1
#
_cell.length_a   1.000
_cell.length_b   1.000
_cell.length_c   1.000
_cell.angle_alpha   90.00
_cell.angle_beta   90.00
_cell.angle_gamma   90.00
#
_symmetry.space_group_name_H-M   'P 1'
#
loop_
_entity.id
_entity.type
_entity.pdbx_description
1 polymer ?
#
loop_
_entity_poly.entity_id
_entity_poly.type
_entity_poly.pdbx_seq_one_letter_code
_entity_poly.pdbx_strand_id
1 'polypeptide(L)' 'MQSKVNWVLMGCAAAALVFTGYKEISRKPQPHVVDDAGCTQDAIKGIDNITERAIQSSKCAQRGK' A
#
# COMPACT_ATOMS: atom_id res chain seq x y z
N MET A 1 22.99 -35.99 -2.93
CA MET A 1 22.71 -34.94 -1.92
C MET A 1 21.97 -33.72 -2.47
N GLN A 2 22.12 -33.35 -3.75
CA GLN A 2 21.48 -32.14 -4.33
C GLN A 2 19.94 -32.09 -4.24
N SER A 3 19.23 -33.20 -4.45
CA SER A 3 17.75 -33.18 -4.42
C SER A 3 17.16 -32.80 -3.07
N LYS A 4 17.84 -33.11 -1.95
CA LYS A 4 17.38 -32.71 -0.61
C LYS A 4 17.49 -31.19 -0.41
N VAL A 5 18.56 -30.59 -0.91
CA VAL A 5 18.77 -29.13 -0.82
C VAL A 5 17.75 -28.38 -1.68
N ASN A 6 17.45 -28.89 -2.88
CA ASN A 6 16.43 -28.30 -3.76
C ASN A 6 15.03 -28.33 -3.12
N TRP A 7 14.67 -29.45 -2.47
CA TRP A 7 13.41 -29.57 -1.75
C TRP A 7 13.28 -28.62 -0.56
N VAL A 8 14.36 -28.42 0.20
CA VAL A 8 14.37 -27.45 1.31
C VAL A 8 14.22 -26.01 0.79
N LEU A 9 14.94 -25.64 -0.26
CA LEU A 9 14.82 -24.32 -0.89
C LEU A 9 13.40 -24.06 -1.42
N MET A 10 12.81 -25.06 -2.07
CA MET A 10 11.45 -24.95 -2.61
C MET A 10 10.41 -24.83 -1.48
N GLY A 11 10.60 -25.54 -0.37
CA GLY A 11 9.79 -25.39 0.84
C GLY A 11 9.92 -23.99 1.47
N CYS A 12 11.13 -23.45 1.57
CA CYS A 12 11.36 -22.10 2.08
C CYS A 12 10.72 -21.03 1.19
N ALA A 13 10.84 -21.17 -0.14
CA ALA A 13 10.21 -20.24 -1.08
C ALA A 13 8.68 -20.27 -0.97
N ALA A 14 8.08 -21.45 -0.86
CA ALA A 14 6.64 -21.60 -0.67
C ALA A 14 6.18 -20.96 0.66
N ALA A 15 6.89 -21.23 1.75
CA ALA A 15 6.58 -20.64 3.05
C ALA A 15 6.70 -19.11 3.04
N ALA A 16 7.72 -18.56 2.37
CA ALA A 16 7.89 -17.12 2.21
C ALA A 16 6.70 -16.51 1.45
N LEU A 17 6.29 -17.08 0.31
CA LEU A 17 5.17 -16.59 -0.48
C LEU A 17 3.83 -16.65 0.27
N VAL A 18 3.58 -17.71 1.02
CA VAL A 18 2.37 -17.82 1.86
C VAL A 18 2.39 -16.76 2.96
N PHE A 19 3.55 -16.52 3.59
CA PHE A 19 3.68 -15.51 4.64
C PHE A 19 3.51 -14.08 4.10
N THR A 20 4.18 -13.72 3.00
CA THR A 20 3.99 -12.39 2.38
C THR A 20 2.58 -12.22 1.82
N GLY A 21 2.03 -13.24 1.17
CA GLY A 21 0.65 -13.21 0.68
C GLY A 21 -0.36 -13.02 1.81
N TYR A 22 -0.25 -13.80 2.89
CA TYR A 22 -1.13 -13.66 4.05
C TYR A 22 -0.95 -12.31 4.75
N LYS A 23 0.29 -11.82 4.84
CA LYS A 23 0.60 -10.50 5.40
C LYS A 23 -0.01 -9.39 4.56
N GLU A 24 0.07 -9.44 3.24
CA GLU A 24 -0.52 -8.43 2.35
C GLU A 24 -2.05 -8.49 2.33
N ILE A 25 -2.66 -9.69 2.34
CA ILE A 25 -4.11 -9.84 2.44
C ILE A 25 -4.63 -9.33 3.80
N SER A 26 -3.88 -9.57 4.88
CA SER A 26 -4.23 -9.10 6.24
C SER A 26 -3.82 -7.65 6.48
N ARG A 27 -2.96 -7.08 5.64
CA ARG A 27 -2.63 -5.66 5.67
C ARG A 27 -3.87 -4.95 5.13
N LYS A 28 -4.66 -4.38 6.05
CA LYS A 28 -5.63 -3.36 5.65
C LYS A 28 -4.89 -2.38 4.74
N PRO A 29 -5.44 -2.03 3.56
CA PRO A 29 -4.83 -1.03 2.71
C PRO A 29 -4.53 0.17 3.60
N GLN A 30 -3.25 0.52 3.74
CA GLN A 30 -2.84 1.66 4.54
C GLN A 30 -3.73 2.80 4.07
N PRO A 31 -4.63 3.33 4.92
CA PRO A 31 -5.46 4.42 4.48
C PRO A 31 -4.46 5.48 4.08
N HIS A 32 -4.50 5.92 2.82
CA HIS A 32 -3.76 7.11 2.42
C HIS A 32 -4.19 8.17 3.43
N VAL A 33 -3.31 8.45 4.39
CA VAL A 33 -3.57 9.39 5.49
C VAL A 33 -3.45 10.73 4.81
N VAL A 34 -4.61 11.21 4.36
CA VAL A 34 -4.74 12.60 3.98
C VAL A 34 -4.77 13.33 5.30
N ASP A 35 -3.60 13.84 5.69
CA ASP A 35 -3.45 14.75 6.81
C ASP A 35 -4.20 16.05 6.47
N ASP A 36 -4.76 16.75 7.47
CA ASP A 36 -5.48 18.00 7.24
C ASP A 36 -4.56 19.08 6.64
N ALA A 37 -3.24 19.01 6.87
CA ALA A 37 -2.25 19.82 6.17
C ALA A 37 -2.22 19.56 4.65
N GLY A 38 -2.51 18.32 4.24
CA GLY A 38 -2.66 17.90 2.85
C GLY A 38 -3.99 18.33 2.21
N CYS A 39 -4.97 18.80 2.99
CA CYS A 39 -6.24 19.31 2.49
C CYS A 39 -6.25 20.81 2.17
N THR A 40 -5.11 21.48 2.35
CA THR A 40 -4.96 22.86 1.92
C THR A 40 -4.92 22.95 0.39
N GLN A 41 -5.44 24.05 -0.16
CA GLN A 41 -5.40 24.29 -1.61
C GLN A 41 -3.96 24.29 -2.16
N ASP A 42 -3.00 24.71 -1.34
CA ASP A 42 -1.58 24.74 -1.70
C ASP A 42 -1.00 23.33 -1.83
N ALA A 43 -1.27 22.46 -0.85
CA ALA A 43 -0.86 21.05 -0.90
C ALA A 43 -1.49 20.30 -2.08
N ILE A 44 -2.78 20.51 -2.37
CA ILE A 44 -3.46 19.89 -3.52
C ILE A 44 -2.89 20.42 -4.85
N LYS A 45 -2.54 21.71 -4.91
CA LYS A 45 -1.93 22.32 -6.10
C LYS A 45 -0.49 21.89 -6.33
N GLY A 46 0.24 21.52 -5.28
CA GLY A 46 1.61 21.02 -5.34
C GLY A 46 1.73 19.57 -5.84
N ILE A 47 0.63 18.83 -5.98
CA ILE A 47 0.67 17.45 -6.47
C ILE A 47 0.75 17.44 -8.00
N ASP A 48 1.91 17.05 -8.54
CA ASP A 48 2.14 16.94 -9.99
C ASP A 48 1.29 15.85 -10.66
N ASN A 49 0.90 14.81 -9.93
CA ASN A 49 0.06 13.74 -10.45
C ASN A 49 -1.43 14.08 -10.34
N ILE A 50 -2.11 14.19 -11.49
CA ILE A 50 -3.54 14.53 -11.58
C ILE A 50 -4.43 13.53 -10.84
N THR A 51 -4.10 12.23 -10.89
CA THR A 51 -4.87 11.17 -10.23
C THR A 51 -4.74 11.28 -8.72
N GLU A 52 -3.52 11.52 -8.22
CA GLU A 52 -3.24 11.67 -6.80
C GLU A 52 -3.88 12.94 -6.24
N ARG A 53 -3.85 14.04 -7.00
CA ARG A 53 -4.56 15.29 -6.73
C ARG A 53 -6.07 15.08 -6.58
N ALA A 54 -6.68 14.31 -7.47
CA ALA A 54 -8.11 14.01 -7.41
C ALA A 54 -8.48 13.13 -6.21
N ILE A 55 -7.65 12.13 -5.89
CA ILE A 55 -7.83 11.28 -4.70
C ILE A 55 -7.72 12.13 -3.43
N GLN A 56 -6.74 13.02 -3.34
CA GLN A 56 -6.55 13.90 -2.19
C GLN A 56 -7.72 14.88 -2.04
N SER A 57 -8.11 15.56 -3.12
CA SER A 57 -9.25 16.49 -3.11
C SER A 57 -10.57 15.81 -2.73
N SER A 58 -10.84 14.60 -3.22
CA SER A 58 -12.07 13.87 -2.89
C SER A 58 -12.12 13.42 -1.43
N LYS A 59 -10.99 12.98 -0.86
CA LYS A 59 -10.88 12.62 0.55
C LYS A 59 -11.04 13.82 1.49
N CYS A 60 -10.48 14.98 1.14
CA CYS A 60 -10.68 16.21 1.89
C CYS A 60 -12.14 16.67 1.90
N ALA A 61 -12.81 16.58 0.74
CA ALA A 61 -14.23 16.92 0.63
C ALA A 61 -15.15 15.97 1.44
N GLN A 62 -14.77 14.70 1.62
CA GLN A 62 -15.51 13.75 2.45
C GLN A 62 -15.33 13.99 3.96
N ARG A 63 -14.23 14.60 4.41
CA ARG A 63 -13.99 14.92 5.84
C ARG A 63 -14.71 16.18 6.31
N GLY A 64 -15.04 17.11 5.42
CA GLY A 64 -15.74 18.36 5.74
C GLY A 64 -17.27 18.22 5.86
N LYS A 65 -17.79 16.99 5.94
CA LYS A 65 -19.21 16.65 6.04
C LYS A 65 -19.47 15.98 7.39
#